data_AF-A0A9P9QVI4-F1
#
_entry.id   AF-A0A9P9QVI4-F1
#
_cell.length_a   1.000
_cell.length_b   1.000
_cell.length_c   1.000
_cell.angle_alpha   90.00
_cell.angle_beta   90.00
_cell.angle_gamma   90.00
#
_symmetry.space_group_name_H-M   'P 1'
#
loop_
_entity.id
_entity.type
_entity.pdbx_description
1 polymer ?
#
loop_
_entity_poly.entity_id
_entity_poly.type
_entity_poly.pdbx_seq_one_letter_code
_entity_poly.pdbx_strand_id
1 'polypeptide(L)'
;MHSHNVTSKLRTHPDFSIQTFPTSRRINMVSNSKSFFTHLPYDIRVIIYDYLEPAEAPPFHPGFSTPAFRLTCHQAQEEIDDKPKQQFAKFIADFEANIPDDIDLTCRPYDLHNITVTIPFSALHTAVGHGQQKNYVGWKEKYRNALHPLFALCFNTIRIHFGTEENKDAPDHETILDRGRVDVSMHTLMRGLVYKIERMNEIDYAKETAGGIDPNAIARPPEQGEITTQARARRICLSWDLRDSKSERDVVLNGKLYQSCNLGRQSYSAEAIARRQRAAEQSSADELSLAVNHDIDLVHYPRTVFYHVRDTQRLVGLMCIQSSRRWAACEEGFYLNEALNAQACTTEYVNCTGLGGHLVRGLATVQEEVFEREEREVEAALWAT
;
A
#
# COMPACT_ATOMS: atom_id res chain seq x y z
N MET A 1 -78.86 8.95 -42.91
CA MET A 1 -78.90 8.01 -44.04
C MET A 1 -77.72 8.29 -44.96
N HIS A 2 -77.15 7.23 -45.51
CA HIS A 2 -76.20 7.12 -46.64
C HIS A 2 -74.99 8.07 -46.80
N SER A 3 -73.89 7.43 -47.14
CA SER A 3 -72.66 7.95 -47.75
C SER A 3 -72.87 8.70 -49.06
N HIS A 4 -71.94 9.59 -49.41
CA HIS A 4 -71.23 9.49 -50.70
C HIS A 4 -69.89 10.25 -50.71
N ASN A 5 -68.85 9.60 -51.23
CA ASN A 5 -67.68 10.26 -51.83
C ASN A 5 -68.09 10.91 -53.16
N VAL A 6 -67.36 11.95 -53.61
CA VAL A 6 -66.60 11.94 -54.89
C VAL A 6 -65.79 13.25 -55.04
N THR A 7 -64.63 13.10 -55.69
CA THR A 7 -63.58 14.11 -55.91
C THR A 7 -63.67 14.82 -57.27
N SER A 8 -63.36 16.12 -57.32
CA SER A 8 -62.72 16.81 -58.46
C SER A 8 -62.10 18.14 -57.99
N LYS A 9 -60.77 18.34 -58.00
CA LYS A 9 -59.77 18.50 -59.08
C LYS A 9 -59.62 19.93 -59.63
N LEU A 10 -58.40 20.46 -59.41
CA LEU A 10 -57.55 21.24 -60.33
C LEU A 10 -57.91 22.71 -60.68
N ARG A 11 -57.10 23.66 -60.16
CA ARG A 11 -56.06 24.43 -60.88
C ARG A 11 -55.50 25.54 -59.96
N THR A 12 -54.28 25.42 -59.42
CA THR A 12 -52.97 25.89 -59.94
C THR A 12 -52.79 27.42 -60.05
N HIS A 13 -52.11 27.97 -59.03
CA HIS A 13 -50.94 28.90 -59.08
C HIS A 13 -51.06 30.26 -59.82
N PRO A 14 -50.15 31.25 -59.61
CA PRO A 14 -48.91 31.25 -58.81
C PRO A 14 -48.93 32.33 -57.68
N ASP A 15 -47.89 32.67 -56.91
CA ASP A 15 -46.53 32.12 -56.68
C ASP A 15 -46.08 32.44 -55.23
N PHE A 16 -44.98 31.84 -54.76
CA PHE A 16 -44.01 32.42 -53.80
C PHE A 16 -42.82 31.45 -53.64
N SER A 17 -41.68 31.78 -54.25
CA SER A 17 -40.47 30.95 -54.22
C SER A 17 -39.73 31.03 -52.88
N ILE A 18 -39.92 30.02 -52.02
CA ILE A 18 -39.02 29.80 -50.87
C ILE A 18 -37.77 29.09 -51.39
N GLN A 19 -36.61 29.74 -51.31
CA GLN A 19 -35.32 29.10 -51.56
C GLN A 19 -35.06 28.01 -50.51
N THR A 20 -35.18 26.75 -50.92
CA THR A 20 -34.73 25.62 -50.10
C THR A 20 -33.20 25.61 -50.07
N PHE A 21 -32.61 25.98 -48.94
CA PHE A 21 -31.19 25.74 -48.69
C PHE A 21 -30.90 24.24 -48.80
N PRO A 22 -29.80 23.82 -49.46
CA PRO A 22 -29.46 22.42 -49.56
C PRO A 22 -29.21 21.84 -48.17
N THR A 23 -29.97 20.81 -47.80
CA THR A 23 -29.83 20.09 -46.54
C THR A 23 -28.40 19.58 -46.41
N SER A 24 -27.60 20.22 -45.54
CA SER A 24 -26.19 19.89 -45.39
C SER A 24 -26.06 18.40 -45.07
N ARG A 25 -25.30 17.67 -45.90
CA ARG A 25 -24.91 16.29 -45.60
C ARG A 25 -24.39 16.25 -44.17
N ARG A 26 -24.95 15.39 -43.32
CA ARG A 26 -24.30 14.99 -42.07
C ARG A 26 -23.02 14.26 -42.45
N ILE A 27 -21.92 15.00 -42.52
CA ILE A 27 -20.60 14.42 -42.47
C ILE A 27 -20.51 13.79 -41.08
N ASN A 28 -20.54 12.45 -41.02
CA ASN A 28 -20.10 11.73 -39.83
C ASN A 28 -18.60 11.99 -39.69
N MET A 29 -18.24 13.12 -39.10
CA MET A 29 -16.89 13.34 -38.61
C MET A 29 -16.66 12.33 -37.50
N VAL A 30 -15.95 11.25 -37.84
CA VAL A 30 -15.28 10.41 -36.86
C VAL A 30 -14.34 11.35 -36.09
N SER A 31 -14.74 11.72 -34.87
CA SER A 31 -14.06 12.71 -34.05
C SER A 31 -12.76 12.14 -33.47
N ASN A 32 -11.78 11.94 -34.36
CA ASN A 32 -10.42 11.57 -34.00
C ASN A 32 -9.62 12.76 -33.43
N SER A 33 -10.32 13.84 -33.05
CA SER A 33 -9.81 14.94 -32.25
C SER A 33 -9.59 14.47 -30.82
N LYS A 34 -8.43 13.86 -30.55
CA LYS A 34 -7.88 13.84 -29.19
C LYS A 34 -7.91 15.26 -28.66
N SER A 35 -8.56 15.47 -27.51
CA SER A 35 -8.74 16.80 -26.91
C SER A 35 -7.37 17.48 -26.80
N PHE A 36 -7.27 18.76 -27.16
CA PHE A 36 -6.03 19.55 -27.06
C PHE A 36 -5.34 19.40 -25.70
N PHE A 37 -6.14 19.32 -24.63
CA PHE A 37 -5.68 19.08 -23.26
C PHE A 37 -4.96 17.73 -23.05
N THR A 38 -5.25 16.68 -23.83
CA THR A 38 -4.57 15.37 -23.70
C THR A 38 -3.11 15.39 -24.17
N HIS A 39 -2.68 16.44 -24.87
CA HIS A 39 -1.28 16.62 -25.28
C HIS A 39 -0.48 17.49 -24.31
N LEU A 40 -1.10 18.05 -23.26
CA LEU A 40 -0.42 18.91 -22.29
C LEU A 40 0.17 18.10 -21.13
N PRO A 41 1.45 18.32 -20.77
CA PRO A 41 2.02 17.80 -19.52
C PRO A 41 1.16 18.18 -18.32
N TYR A 42 1.19 17.34 -17.27
CA TYR A 42 0.36 17.52 -16.07
C TYR A 42 0.55 18.92 -15.45
N ASP A 43 1.80 19.37 -15.32
CA ASP A 43 2.14 20.66 -14.71
C ASP A 43 1.57 21.86 -15.49
N ILE A 44 1.52 21.77 -16.83
CA ILE A 44 0.91 22.79 -17.68
C ILE A 44 -0.62 22.83 -17.48
N ARG A 45 -1.25 21.69 -17.18
CA ARG A 45 -2.67 21.62 -16.87
C ARG A 45 -2.98 22.17 -15.48
N VAL A 46 -2.11 21.93 -14.50
CA VAL A 46 -2.19 22.58 -13.16
C VAL A 46 -2.13 24.09 -13.30
N ILE A 47 -1.15 24.63 -14.05
CA ILE A 47 -1.05 26.07 -14.32
C ILE A 47 -2.33 26.61 -14.98
N ILE A 48 -2.95 25.88 -15.92
CA ILE A 48 -4.23 26.29 -16.52
C ILE A 48 -5.37 26.30 -15.49
N TYR A 49 -5.38 25.40 -14.50
CA TYR A 49 -6.35 25.43 -13.40
C TYR A 49 -6.12 26.62 -12.47
N ASP A 50 -4.87 26.97 -12.16
CA ASP A 50 -4.54 28.15 -11.34
C ASP A 50 -4.98 29.46 -12.04
N TYR A 51 -4.79 29.55 -13.36
CA TYR A 51 -5.28 30.68 -14.18
C TYR A 51 -6.80 30.66 -14.45
N LEU A 52 -7.51 29.62 -14.03
CA LEU A 52 -8.98 29.55 -14.08
C LEU A 52 -9.64 30.11 -12.80
N GLU A 53 -8.88 30.65 -11.84
CA GLU A 53 -9.41 31.54 -10.80
C GLU A 53 -9.95 32.85 -11.41
N PRO A 54 -11.26 33.12 -11.38
CA PRO A 54 -11.80 34.35 -11.95
C PRO A 54 -11.89 35.42 -10.86
N ALA A 55 -11.43 36.63 -11.16
CA ALA A 55 -11.54 37.79 -10.29
C ALA A 55 -13.00 38.22 -9.96
N GLU A 56 -14.02 37.52 -10.48
CA GLU A 56 -15.44 37.89 -10.33
C GLU A 56 -16.39 36.74 -9.90
N ALA A 57 -16.03 35.45 -10.01
CA ALA A 57 -16.87 34.34 -9.50
C ALA A 57 -16.11 33.00 -9.42
N PRO A 58 -16.30 32.16 -8.38
CA PRO A 58 -15.68 30.82 -8.34
C PRO A 58 -16.23 29.88 -9.43
N PRO A 59 -15.46 28.86 -9.87
CA PRO A 59 -15.81 27.95 -10.98
C PRO A 59 -17.05 27.05 -10.74
N PHE A 60 -17.75 27.22 -9.61
CA PHE A 60 -18.97 26.51 -9.24
C PHE A 60 -20.16 27.45 -8.97
N HIS A 61 -20.13 28.72 -9.41
CA HIS A 61 -21.27 29.60 -9.21
C HIS A 61 -22.53 29.08 -9.92
N PRO A 62 -23.75 29.23 -9.35
CA PRO A 62 -25.00 28.83 -10.00
C PRO A 62 -25.26 29.65 -11.28
N GLY A 63 -24.85 29.12 -12.43
CA GLY A 63 -24.82 29.82 -13.71
C GLY A 63 -23.59 29.49 -14.56
N PHE A 64 -22.48 29.03 -13.94
CA PHE A 64 -21.29 28.61 -14.67
C PHE A 64 -21.53 27.28 -15.39
N SER A 65 -21.54 27.33 -16.73
CA SER A 65 -21.64 26.15 -17.57
C SER A 65 -20.78 26.32 -18.81
N THR A 66 -19.45 26.33 -18.64
CA THR A 66 -18.51 26.16 -19.74
C THR A 66 -18.38 24.67 -20.08
N PRO A 67 -18.82 24.20 -21.27
CA PRO A 67 -18.72 22.78 -21.62
C PRO A 67 -17.27 22.28 -21.64
N ALA A 68 -16.32 23.16 -21.97
CA ALA A 68 -14.89 22.90 -21.90
C ALA A 68 -14.43 22.51 -20.49
N PHE A 69 -14.82 23.25 -19.45
CA PHE A 69 -14.43 22.93 -18.06
C PHE A 69 -15.01 21.58 -17.63
N ARG A 70 -16.29 21.32 -17.93
CA ARG A 70 -16.91 20.00 -17.65
C ARG A 70 -16.21 18.85 -18.37
N LEU A 71 -15.83 19.04 -19.64
CA LEU A 71 -15.04 18.06 -20.39
C LEU A 71 -13.64 17.87 -19.81
N THR A 72 -12.99 18.93 -19.35
CA THR A 72 -11.66 18.85 -18.71
C THR A 72 -11.74 18.15 -17.34
N CYS A 73 -12.78 18.41 -16.52
CA CYS A 73 -13.02 17.66 -15.28
C CYS A 73 -13.32 16.17 -15.56
N HIS A 74 -14.12 15.86 -16.57
CA HIS A 74 -14.39 14.47 -16.98
C HIS A 74 -13.12 13.78 -17.50
N GLN A 75 -12.28 14.48 -18.28
CA GLN A 75 -10.99 13.97 -18.75
C GLN A 75 -9.99 13.77 -17.60
N ALA A 76 -9.98 14.66 -16.60
CA ALA A 76 -9.19 14.50 -15.38
C ALA A 76 -9.66 13.27 -14.58
N GLN A 77 -10.99 13.07 -14.43
CA GLN A 77 -11.55 11.89 -13.80
C GLN A 77 -11.20 10.60 -14.57
N GLU A 78 -11.37 10.57 -15.90
CA GLU A 78 -10.96 9.44 -16.74
C GLU A 78 -9.45 9.10 -16.59
N GLU A 79 -8.59 10.11 -16.40
CA GLU A 79 -7.14 9.93 -16.27
C GLU A 79 -6.66 9.57 -14.88
N ILE A 80 -7.29 10.11 -13.83
CA ILE A 80 -6.90 9.91 -12.43
C ILE A 80 -7.55 8.64 -11.87
N ASP A 81 -8.79 8.34 -12.28
CA ASP A 81 -9.57 7.24 -11.75
C ASP A 81 -9.70 6.07 -12.73
N ASP A 82 -10.29 6.29 -13.90
CA ASP A 82 -10.81 5.16 -14.71
C ASP A 82 -9.71 4.43 -15.48
N LYS A 83 -8.70 5.14 -16.01
CA LYS A 83 -7.53 4.51 -16.63
C LYS A 83 -6.73 3.68 -15.59
N PRO A 84 -6.40 4.20 -14.38
CA PRO A 84 -5.79 3.39 -13.33
C PRO A 84 -6.65 2.20 -12.88
N LYS A 85 -7.98 2.36 -12.72
CA LYS A 85 -8.89 1.22 -12.43
C LYS A 85 -8.82 0.14 -13.50
N GLN A 86 -8.85 0.50 -14.78
CA GLN A 86 -8.75 -0.46 -15.89
C GLN A 86 -7.38 -1.14 -15.96
N GLN A 87 -6.30 -0.41 -15.75
CA GLN A 87 -4.94 -0.97 -15.70
C GLN A 87 -4.77 -1.92 -14.51
N PHE A 88 -5.30 -1.54 -13.34
CA PHE A 88 -5.28 -2.37 -12.14
C PHE A 88 -6.14 -3.63 -12.28
N ALA A 89 -7.37 -3.51 -12.78
CA ALA A 89 -8.23 -4.66 -13.06
C ALA A 89 -7.60 -5.63 -14.06
N LYS A 90 -6.92 -5.11 -15.10
CA LYS A 90 -6.14 -5.94 -16.02
C LYS A 90 -4.97 -6.61 -15.30
N PHE A 91 -4.20 -5.87 -14.50
CA PHE A 91 -3.08 -6.42 -13.73
C PHE A 91 -3.54 -7.54 -12.80
N ILE A 92 -4.67 -7.37 -12.09
CA ILE A 92 -5.24 -8.39 -11.21
C ILE A 92 -5.63 -9.64 -12.02
N ALA A 93 -6.35 -9.49 -13.14
CA ALA A 93 -6.69 -10.64 -13.99
C ALA A 93 -5.45 -11.34 -14.59
N ASP A 94 -4.44 -10.59 -15.04
CA ASP A 94 -3.17 -11.12 -15.52
C ASP A 94 -2.39 -11.83 -14.39
N PHE A 95 -2.49 -11.36 -13.15
CA PHE A 95 -1.84 -11.95 -11.98
C PHE A 95 -2.57 -13.23 -11.51
N GLU A 96 -3.89 -13.18 -11.36
CA GLU A 96 -4.78 -14.32 -11.05
C GLU A 96 -4.56 -15.49 -12.02
N ALA A 97 -4.36 -15.20 -13.31
CA ALA A 97 -4.08 -16.22 -14.32
C ALA A 97 -2.69 -16.90 -14.21
N ASN A 98 -1.78 -16.37 -13.39
CA ASN A 98 -0.40 -16.85 -13.27
C ASN A 98 0.01 -17.27 -11.85
N ILE A 99 -0.87 -17.12 -10.85
CA ILE A 99 -0.61 -17.52 -9.47
C ILE A 99 -1.02 -18.98 -9.18
N PRO A 100 -0.47 -19.56 -8.10
CA PRO A 100 -1.02 -20.77 -7.49
C PRO A 100 -2.53 -20.67 -7.21
N ASP A 101 -3.28 -21.76 -7.48
CA ASP A 101 -4.72 -21.87 -7.15
C ASP A 101 -5.04 -21.67 -5.66
N ASP A 102 -4.02 -21.82 -4.81
CA ASP A 102 -4.08 -21.69 -3.36
C ASP A 102 -3.65 -20.30 -2.83
N ILE A 103 -3.46 -19.31 -3.72
CA ILE A 103 -3.34 -17.89 -3.35
C ILE A 103 -4.66 -17.17 -3.68
N ASP A 104 -5.26 -16.53 -2.69
CA ASP A 104 -6.40 -15.64 -2.86
C ASP A 104 -5.99 -14.16 -2.87
N LEU A 105 -6.70 -13.34 -3.63
CA LEU A 105 -6.47 -11.90 -3.78
C LEU A 105 -7.69 -11.08 -3.36
N THR A 106 -7.57 -10.44 -2.20
CA THR A 106 -8.57 -9.47 -1.74
C THR A 106 -8.11 -8.05 -2.07
N CYS A 107 -8.72 -7.46 -3.11
CA CYS A 107 -8.61 -6.05 -3.46
C CYS A 107 -9.98 -5.36 -3.32
N ARG A 108 -10.06 -4.18 -2.70
CA ARG A 108 -11.32 -3.41 -2.67
C ARG A 108 -11.48 -2.67 -4.01
N PRO A 109 -12.67 -2.65 -4.65
CA PRO A 109 -12.84 -2.06 -5.99
C PRO A 109 -12.48 -0.56 -6.12
N TYR A 110 -12.40 0.14 -4.98
CA TYR A 110 -12.08 1.57 -4.90
C TYR A 110 -10.69 1.84 -4.29
N ASP A 111 -9.93 0.81 -3.95
CA ASP A 111 -8.62 0.91 -3.31
C ASP A 111 -7.52 0.35 -4.22
N LEU A 112 -7.08 1.17 -5.17
CA LEU A 112 -6.02 0.84 -6.12
C LEU A 112 -4.63 0.78 -5.48
N HIS A 113 -4.52 1.11 -4.18
CA HIS A 113 -3.25 1.31 -3.50
C HIS A 113 -2.99 0.29 -2.41
N ASN A 114 -3.99 -0.46 -1.95
CA ASN A 114 -3.79 -1.52 -0.97
C ASN A 114 -4.25 -2.88 -1.53
N ILE A 115 -3.34 -3.85 -1.50
CA ILE A 115 -3.58 -5.24 -1.92
C ILE A 115 -3.39 -6.17 -0.73
N THR A 116 -4.31 -7.12 -0.55
CA THR A 116 -4.16 -8.23 0.40
C THR A 116 -4.06 -9.53 -0.36
N VAL A 117 -3.00 -10.28 -0.09
CA VAL A 117 -2.72 -11.60 -0.65
C VAL A 117 -2.85 -12.62 0.46
N THR A 118 -3.80 -13.54 0.35
CA THR A 118 -4.02 -14.60 1.32
C THR A 118 -3.34 -15.87 0.84
N ILE A 119 -2.49 -16.47 1.69
CA ILE A 119 -1.72 -17.67 1.37
C ILE A 119 -1.78 -18.71 2.51
N PRO A 120 -1.65 -20.01 2.19
CA PRO A 120 -1.52 -21.08 3.18
C PRO A 120 -0.28 -20.93 4.08
N PHE A 121 -0.34 -21.45 5.31
CA PHE A 121 0.84 -21.58 6.17
C PHE A 121 1.88 -22.55 5.57
N SER A 122 1.41 -23.57 4.86
CA SER A 122 2.23 -24.47 4.05
C SER A 122 2.90 -23.79 2.87
N ALA A 123 2.68 -22.49 2.59
CA ALA A 123 3.55 -21.70 1.72
C ALA A 123 4.97 -21.49 2.30
N LEU A 124 5.17 -21.75 3.60
CA LEU A 124 6.44 -21.60 4.27
C LEU A 124 7.29 -22.87 4.20
N HIS A 125 8.61 -22.68 4.16
CA HIS A 125 9.60 -23.68 4.50
C HIS A 125 9.76 -23.72 6.02
N THR A 126 9.24 -24.76 6.65
CA THR A 126 9.53 -25.13 8.04
C THR A 126 10.52 -26.28 8.06
N ALA A 127 11.79 -25.97 7.75
CA ALA A 127 12.88 -26.93 7.92
C ALA A 127 13.27 -27.07 9.41
N VAL A 128 12.37 -27.65 10.21
CA VAL A 128 12.67 -28.07 11.59
C VAL A 128 13.45 -29.38 11.53
N GLY A 129 14.70 -29.29 11.09
CA GLY A 129 15.62 -30.43 11.12
C GLY A 129 16.02 -30.73 12.56
N HIS A 130 15.82 -31.98 13.02
CA HIS A 130 16.38 -32.40 14.30
C HIS A 130 17.92 -32.36 14.26
N GLY A 131 18.50 -31.32 14.86
CA GLY A 131 19.95 -31.07 14.91
C GLY A 131 20.28 -29.58 14.90
N GLN A 132 21.56 -29.22 14.95
CA GLN A 132 22.02 -27.82 15.00
C GLN A 132 21.82 -27.00 13.69
N GLN A 133 20.94 -27.44 12.80
CA GLN A 133 20.57 -26.64 11.64
C GLN A 133 19.61 -25.54 12.09
N LYS A 134 20.11 -24.29 12.08
CA LYS A 134 19.36 -23.07 12.40
C LYS A 134 17.99 -23.08 11.69
N ASN A 135 16.93 -22.77 12.43
CA ASN A 135 15.57 -22.63 11.93
C ASN A 135 15.51 -21.69 10.71
N TYR A 136 15.56 -22.26 9.50
CA TYR A 136 15.45 -21.51 8.27
C TYR A 136 13.97 -21.36 7.92
N VAL A 137 13.40 -20.23 8.30
CA VAL A 137 12.05 -19.83 7.92
C VAL A 137 12.14 -19.03 6.63
N GLY A 138 11.52 -19.54 5.56
CA GLY A 138 11.55 -18.92 4.24
C GLY A 138 10.30 -19.25 3.43
N TRP A 139 10.16 -18.59 2.28
CA TRP A 139 9.05 -18.79 1.36
C TRP A 139 9.34 -19.98 0.43
N LYS A 140 8.40 -20.90 0.24
CA LYS A 140 8.47 -21.87 -0.86
C LYS A 140 8.52 -21.12 -2.19
N GLU A 141 9.37 -21.60 -3.10
CA GLU A 141 9.69 -20.91 -4.35
C GLU A 141 8.47 -20.51 -5.19
N LYS A 142 7.44 -21.36 -5.26
CA LYS A 142 6.16 -21.10 -5.94
C LYS A 142 5.54 -19.77 -5.51
N TYR A 143 5.38 -19.56 -4.20
CA TYR A 143 4.76 -18.36 -3.61
C TYR A 143 5.73 -17.18 -3.61
N ARG A 144 7.03 -17.41 -3.40
CA ARG A 144 8.06 -16.37 -3.50
C ARG A 144 8.00 -15.71 -4.88
N ASN A 145 7.97 -16.52 -5.95
CA ASN A 145 7.95 -16.03 -7.32
C ASN A 145 6.61 -15.36 -7.67
N ALA A 146 5.49 -15.81 -7.10
CA ALA A 146 4.17 -15.18 -7.25
C ALA A 146 4.08 -13.81 -6.55
N LEU A 147 4.58 -13.69 -5.32
CA LEU A 147 4.53 -12.45 -4.52
C LEU A 147 5.52 -11.39 -5.00
N HIS A 148 6.66 -11.81 -5.55
CA HIS A 148 7.77 -10.92 -5.87
C HIS A 148 7.41 -9.75 -6.82
N PRO A 149 6.64 -9.93 -7.91
CA PRO A 149 6.15 -8.82 -8.75
C PRO A 149 5.33 -7.77 -8.00
N LEU A 150 4.61 -8.13 -6.93
CA LEU A 150 3.81 -7.17 -6.17
C LEU A 150 4.68 -6.14 -5.46
N PHE A 151 5.80 -6.57 -4.88
CA PHE A 151 6.73 -5.68 -4.19
C PHE A 151 7.26 -4.57 -5.11
N ALA A 152 7.41 -4.86 -6.41
CA ALA A 152 7.88 -3.92 -7.43
C ALA A 152 6.85 -2.83 -7.81
N LEU A 153 5.58 -2.97 -7.41
CA LEU A 153 4.50 -2.05 -7.77
C LEU A 153 4.32 -0.95 -6.72
N CYS A 154 3.76 0.18 -7.15
CA CYS A 154 3.59 1.38 -6.33
C CYS A 154 2.40 1.31 -5.35
N PHE A 155 2.16 0.16 -4.72
CA PHE A 155 1.17 0.03 -3.66
C PHE A 155 1.53 0.89 -2.44
N ASN A 156 0.53 1.46 -1.78
CA ASN A 156 0.69 2.01 -0.43
C ASN A 156 0.89 0.88 0.57
N THR A 157 0.04 -0.16 0.54
CA THR A 157 0.17 -1.35 1.39
C THR A 157 0.10 -2.64 0.58
N ILE A 158 1.06 -3.53 0.80
CA ILE A 158 0.93 -4.95 0.47
C ILE A 158 0.76 -5.70 1.79
N ARG A 159 -0.37 -6.35 1.98
CA ARG A 159 -0.56 -7.30 3.08
C ARG A 159 -0.42 -8.70 2.55
N ILE A 160 0.34 -9.52 3.27
CA ILE A 160 0.38 -10.96 3.09
C ILE A 160 -0.27 -11.56 4.32
N HIS A 161 -1.38 -12.27 4.12
CA HIS A 161 -2.14 -12.94 5.17
C HIS A 161 -1.87 -14.44 5.13
N PHE A 162 -1.50 -15.01 6.26
CA PHE A 162 -1.27 -16.44 6.43
C PHE A 162 -2.49 -17.09 7.08
N GLY A 163 -3.08 -18.03 6.35
CA GLY A 163 -4.24 -18.82 6.75
C GLY A 163 -5.33 -18.84 5.69
N THR A 164 -5.91 -20.01 5.44
CA THR A 164 -7.00 -20.25 4.48
C THR A 164 -8.35 -20.34 5.18
N GLU A 165 -9.49 -20.33 4.48
CA GLU A 165 -10.82 -20.44 5.13
C GLU A 165 -10.94 -21.66 6.05
N GLU A 166 -10.29 -22.77 5.69
CA GLU A 166 -10.36 -24.04 6.43
C GLU A 166 -9.19 -24.25 7.41
N ASN A 167 -8.15 -23.41 7.38
CA ASN A 167 -6.92 -23.46 8.21
C ASN A 167 -6.25 -24.87 8.36
N LYS A 168 -6.54 -25.82 7.45
CA LYS A 168 -6.11 -27.24 7.50
C LYS A 168 -4.60 -27.46 7.53
N ASP A 169 -3.83 -26.44 7.18
CA ASP A 169 -2.38 -26.44 7.10
C ASP A 169 -1.71 -25.46 8.09
N ALA A 170 -2.49 -24.87 8.99
CA ALA A 170 -1.97 -24.09 10.10
C ALA A 170 -1.03 -24.97 10.96
N PRO A 171 0.07 -24.40 11.47
CA PRO A 171 0.94 -25.11 12.39
C PRO A 171 0.20 -25.43 13.69
N ASP A 172 0.68 -26.43 14.42
CA ASP A 172 0.25 -26.70 15.80
C ASP A 172 0.31 -25.40 16.60
N HIS A 173 -0.76 -25.11 17.36
CA HIS A 173 -0.91 -23.85 18.07
C HIS A 173 -1.74 -24.02 19.37
N GLU A 174 -1.82 -25.23 19.91
CA GLU A 174 -2.54 -25.49 21.16
C GLU A 174 -1.93 -24.70 22.32
N THR A 175 -0.60 -24.65 22.42
CA THR A 175 0.12 -23.96 23.52
C THR A 175 0.57 -22.54 23.15
N ILE A 176 0.85 -21.72 24.17
CA ILE A 176 1.43 -20.38 23.99
C ILE A 176 2.83 -20.41 23.35
N LEU A 177 3.60 -21.48 23.59
CA LEU A 177 4.91 -21.70 22.97
C LEU A 177 4.79 -21.90 21.46
N ASP A 178 3.83 -22.72 21.03
CA ASP A 178 3.66 -23.02 19.61
C ASP A 178 3.18 -21.78 18.84
N ARG A 179 2.25 -21.00 19.42
CA ARG A 179 1.85 -19.68 18.90
C ARG A 179 3.04 -18.70 18.85
N GLY A 180 3.90 -18.73 19.88
CA GLY A 180 5.15 -17.97 19.91
C GLY A 180 6.13 -18.35 18.79
N ARG A 181 6.18 -19.63 18.36
CA ARG A 181 6.99 -20.07 17.21
C ARG A 181 6.46 -19.53 15.89
N VAL A 182 5.14 -19.38 15.73
CA VAL A 182 4.53 -18.72 14.56
C VAL A 182 4.97 -17.26 14.49
N ASP A 183 4.88 -16.54 15.61
CA ASP A 183 5.34 -15.15 15.73
C ASP A 183 6.83 -14.99 15.36
N VAL A 184 7.73 -15.79 15.96
CA VAL A 184 9.17 -15.79 15.62
C VAL A 184 9.41 -16.11 14.14
N SER A 185 8.58 -16.97 13.55
CA SER A 185 8.63 -17.29 12.12
C SER A 185 8.26 -16.08 11.26
N MET A 186 7.19 -15.36 11.61
CA MET A 186 6.78 -14.13 10.92
C MET A 186 7.81 -13.01 11.07
N HIS A 187 8.41 -12.85 12.25
CA HIS A 187 9.52 -11.92 12.46
C HIS A 187 10.74 -12.28 11.62
N THR A 188 11.06 -13.58 11.49
CA THR A 188 12.19 -14.07 10.70
C THR A 188 11.95 -13.84 9.20
N LEU A 189 10.73 -14.06 8.72
CA LEU A 189 10.31 -13.77 7.34
C LEU A 189 10.39 -12.27 7.04
N MET A 190 9.88 -11.42 7.94
CA MET A 190 9.97 -9.97 7.81
C MET A 190 11.45 -9.53 7.74
N ARG A 191 12.32 -10.07 8.60
CA ARG A 191 13.77 -9.78 8.57
C ARG A 191 14.43 -10.21 7.26
N GLY A 192 14.09 -11.40 6.75
CA GLY A 192 14.60 -11.89 5.47
C GLY A 192 14.14 -11.04 4.29
N LEU A 193 12.90 -10.55 4.32
CA LEU A 193 12.32 -9.64 3.34
C LEU A 193 12.99 -8.27 3.38
N VAL A 194 13.09 -7.66 4.57
CA VAL A 194 13.74 -6.36 4.79
C VAL A 194 15.20 -6.38 4.35
N TYR A 195 15.97 -7.40 4.75
CA TYR A 195 17.35 -7.57 4.32
C TYR A 195 17.47 -7.65 2.79
N LYS A 196 16.59 -8.39 2.11
CA LYS A 196 16.58 -8.48 0.65
C LYS A 196 16.23 -7.15 -0.03
N ILE A 197 15.32 -6.35 0.55
CA ILE A 197 14.96 -5.01 0.06
C ILE A 197 16.12 -4.02 0.23
N GLU A 198 16.67 -3.88 1.44
CA GLU A 198 17.82 -3.01 1.72
C GLU A 198 19.01 -3.37 0.80
N ARG A 199 19.27 -4.67 0.63
CA ARG A 199 20.35 -5.18 -0.21
C ARG A 199 20.18 -4.87 -1.70
N MET A 200 18.97 -4.98 -2.25
CA MET A 200 18.73 -4.62 -3.66
C MET A 200 18.90 -3.12 -3.87
N ASN A 201 18.41 -2.31 -2.91
CA ASN A 201 18.55 -0.86 -2.95
C ASN A 201 20.01 -0.40 -2.84
N GLU A 202 20.82 -1.04 -2.01
CA GLU A 202 22.27 -0.83 -1.93
C GLU A 202 22.94 -1.11 -3.29
N ILE A 203 22.59 -2.23 -3.94
CA ILE A 203 23.14 -2.64 -5.23
C ILE A 203 22.74 -1.65 -6.35
N ASP A 204 21.51 -1.14 -6.36
CA ASP A 204 21.06 -0.17 -7.37
C ASP A 204 21.68 1.22 -7.16
N TYR A 205 21.70 1.73 -5.93
CA TYR A 205 22.42 2.97 -5.58
C TYR A 205 23.92 2.88 -5.93
N ALA A 206 24.53 1.70 -5.73
CA ALA A 206 25.91 1.45 -6.12
C ALA A 206 26.15 1.56 -7.64
N LYS A 207 25.22 1.09 -8.47
CA LYS A 207 25.29 1.24 -9.94
C LYS A 207 25.18 2.71 -10.35
N GLU A 208 24.29 3.46 -9.70
CA GLU A 208 24.04 4.88 -10.00
C GLU A 208 25.20 5.79 -9.57
N THR A 209 25.86 5.48 -8.44
CA THR A 209 26.88 6.34 -7.80
C THR A 209 28.32 5.93 -8.13
N ALA A 210 28.56 5.38 -9.33
CA ALA A 210 29.81 4.72 -9.74
C ALA A 210 31.10 5.50 -9.38
N GLY A 211 31.75 5.09 -8.28
CA GLY A 211 32.99 5.72 -7.80
C GLY A 211 33.44 5.35 -6.37
N GLY A 212 32.61 4.72 -5.54
CA GLY A 212 32.92 4.51 -4.12
C GLY A 212 32.38 3.24 -3.46
N ILE A 213 32.30 2.11 -4.19
CA ILE A 213 31.77 0.85 -3.66
C ILE A 213 32.87 -0.18 -3.44
N ASP A 214 32.86 -0.82 -2.28
CA ASP A 214 33.67 -1.99 -1.97
C ASP A 214 33.29 -3.16 -2.93
N PRO A 215 34.20 -3.69 -3.76
CA PRO A 215 33.91 -4.82 -4.64
C PRO A 215 33.35 -6.04 -3.90
N ASN A 216 33.69 -6.22 -2.62
CA ASN A 216 33.18 -7.31 -1.79
C ASN A 216 31.68 -7.16 -1.48
N ALA A 217 31.16 -5.93 -1.50
CA ALA A 217 29.73 -5.65 -1.40
C ALA A 217 28.97 -5.96 -2.70
N ILE A 218 29.65 -6.25 -3.81
CA ILE A 218 29.01 -6.80 -5.03
C ILE A 218 29.23 -8.32 -5.12
N ALA A 219 30.38 -8.82 -4.64
CA ALA A 219 30.83 -10.19 -4.84
C ALA A 219 30.23 -11.26 -3.90
N ARG A 220 29.46 -10.91 -2.86
CA ARG A 220 28.78 -11.92 -2.02
C ARG A 220 27.56 -12.49 -2.77
N PRO A 221 27.56 -13.79 -3.18
CA PRO A 221 26.39 -14.39 -3.79
C PRO A 221 25.25 -14.43 -2.76
N PRO A 222 24.04 -13.94 -3.10
CA PRO A 222 22.91 -14.00 -2.18
C PRO A 222 22.46 -15.46 -2.00
N GLU A 223 22.41 -15.92 -0.76
CA GLU A 223 21.92 -17.25 -0.43
C GLU A 223 20.42 -17.35 -0.76
N GLN A 224 20.12 -18.12 -1.82
CA GLN A 224 18.82 -18.63 -2.26
C GLN A 224 17.64 -17.63 -2.39
N GLY A 225 17.18 -17.48 -3.64
CA GLY A 225 15.90 -16.87 -3.98
C GLY A 225 15.90 -15.36 -3.84
N GLU A 226 16.55 -14.68 -4.77
CA GLU A 226 16.59 -13.22 -4.83
C GLU A 226 15.18 -12.62 -4.99
N ILE A 227 14.97 -11.49 -4.29
CA ILE A 227 14.06 -10.45 -4.76
C ILE A 227 14.86 -9.70 -5.83
N THR A 228 14.70 -10.08 -7.10
CA THR A 228 15.44 -9.51 -8.24
C THR A 228 14.91 -8.14 -8.69
N THR A 229 13.85 -7.62 -8.07
CA THR A 229 13.20 -6.37 -8.47
C THR A 229 13.14 -5.40 -7.30
N GLN A 230 13.55 -4.15 -7.55
CA GLN A 230 13.46 -3.03 -6.61
C GLN A 230 12.05 -2.92 -6.02
N ALA A 231 11.93 -3.00 -4.70
CA ALA A 231 10.64 -2.87 -4.05
C ALA A 231 10.19 -1.38 -4.05
N ARG A 232 8.93 -1.14 -4.42
CA ARG A 232 8.32 0.21 -4.54
C ARG A 232 7.08 0.39 -3.68
N ALA A 233 6.60 -0.69 -3.07
CA ALA A 233 5.58 -0.60 -2.04
C ALA A 233 6.05 0.33 -0.91
N ARG A 234 5.11 1.03 -0.27
CA ARG A 234 5.43 1.91 0.86
C ARG A 234 5.43 1.16 2.19
N ARG A 235 4.52 0.20 2.31
CA ARG A 235 4.28 -0.63 3.49
C ARG A 235 4.13 -2.09 3.07
N ILE A 236 4.86 -3.01 3.71
CA ILE A 236 4.53 -4.45 3.68
C ILE A 236 4.12 -4.87 5.09
N CYS A 237 2.96 -5.51 5.20
CA CYS A 237 2.53 -6.19 6.41
C CYS A 237 2.49 -7.71 6.19
N LEU A 238 2.93 -8.47 7.19
CA LEU A 238 2.62 -9.88 7.38
C LEU A 238 1.53 -9.98 8.45
N SER A 239 0.53 -10.82 8.23
CA SER A 239 -0.55 -11.05 9.19
C SER A 239 -0.93 -12.52 9.24
N TRP A 240 -1.46 -12.99 10.36
CA TRP A 240 -1.88 -14.37 10.53
C TRP A 240 -3.16 -14.48 11.36
N ASP A 241 -3.94 -15.53 11.11
CA ASP A 241 -5.07 -15.91 11.94
C ASP A 241 -5.13 -17.44 12.07
N LEU A 242 -4.76 -17.93 13.26
CA LEU A 242 -4.72 -19.36 13.60
C LEU A 242 -6.08 -19.91 14.04
N ARG A 243 -7.12 -19.07 14.20
CA ARG A 243 -8.42 -19.50 14.75
C ARG A 243 -9.20 -20.37 13.75
N ASP A 244 -9.93 -21.35 14.27
CA ASP A 244 -10.85 -22.19 13.47
C ASP A 244 -12.04 -21.40 12.92
N SER A 245 -12.52 -20.39 13.65
CA SER A 245 -13.62 -19.53 13.25
C SER A 245 -13.12 -18.11 12.94
N LYS A 246 -12.96 -17.80 11.66
CA LYS A 246 -12.43 -16.51 11.16
C LYS A 246 -13.45 -15.37 11.20
N SER A 247 -14.01 -15.10 12.39
CA SER A 247 -14.68 -13.82 12.62
C SER A 247 -13.61 -12.72 12.70
N GLU A 248 -13.33 -12.08 11.56
CA GLU A 248 -12.37 -10.96 11.44
C GLU A 248 -12.73 -9.74 12.30
N ARG A 249 -14.02 -9.61 12.66
CA ARG A 249 -14.57 -8.42 13.31
C ARG A 249 -14.22 -8.42 14.80
N ASP A 250 -13.75 -7.25 15.24
CA ASP A 250 -13.60 -6.83 16.64
C ASP A 250 -12.52 -7.56 17.48
N VAL A 251 -11.54 -8.22 16.83
CA VAL A 251 -10.32 -8.66 17.54
C VAL A 251 -9.45 -7.45 17.87
N VAL A 252 -9.28 -7.16 19.16
CA VAL A 252 -8.34 -6.13 19.62
C VAL A 252 -6.92 -6.69 19.61
N LEU A 253 -6.05 -6.06 18.84
CA LEU A 253 -4.63 -6.36 18.76
C LEU A 253 -3.84 -5.29 19.53
N ASN A 254 -2.98 -5.70 20.45
CA ASN A 254 -2.13 -4.84 21.28
C ASN A 254 -0.66 -5.09 20.93
N GLY A 255 0.20 -4.09 21.08
CA GLY A 255 1.63 -4.27 20.85
C GLY A 255 2.45 -2.99 20.84
N LYS A 256 3.52 -2.98 20.04
CA LYS A 256 4.54 -1.93 20.02
C LYS A 256 4.76 -1.40 18.61
N LEU A 257 4.95 -0.08 18.50
CA LEU A 257 5.46 0.63 17.34
C LEU A 257 6.89 1.10 17.65
N TYR A 258 7.81 0.74 16.78
CA TYR A 258 9.20 1.15 16.77
C TYR A 258 9.42 2.13 15.63
N GLN A 259 9.86 3.33 15.98
CA GLN A 259 10.13 4.41 15.04
C GLN A 259 11.62 4.72 15.06
N SER A 260 12.27 4.65 13.89
CA SER A 260 13.71 4.97 13.82
C SER A 260 13.95 6.41 14.23
N CYS A 261 14.98 6.64 15.06
CA CYS A 261 15.49 7.97 15.34
C CYS A 261 16.23 8.56 14.12
N ASN A 262 16.67 7.72 13.18
CA ASN A 262 17.33 8.14 11.96
C ASN A 262 16.30 8.65 10.92
N LEU A 263 16.46 9.92 10.54
CA LEU A 263 15.53 10.70 9.72
C LEU A 263 15.84 10.62 8.21
N GLY A 264 16.45 9.53 7.75
CA GLY A 264 17.10 9.50 6.44
C GLY A 264 18.35 10.39 6.41
N ARG A 265 19.04 10.43 5.26
CA ARG A 265 20.24 11.25 5.10
C ARG A 265 19.88 12.74 5.00
N GLN A 266 19.96 13.44 6.13
CA GLN A 266 20.13 14.88 6.17
C GLN A 266 21.38 15.17 7.02
N SER A 267 22.26 16.05 6.52
CA SER A 267 23.58 16.44 7.05
C SER A 267 23.96 15.94 8.45
N TYR A 268 25.08 15.22 8.57
CA TYR A 268 25.74 14.88 9.84
C TYR A 268 26.43 16.08 10.52
N SER A 269 26.23 17.31 10.05
CA SER A 269 26.75 18.49 10.75
C SER A 269 26.12 18.62 12.13
N ALA A 270 26.93 18.98 13.14
CA ALA A 270 26.47 19.19 14.51
C ALA A 270 25.31 20.20 14.58
N GLU A 271 25.29 21.20 13.69
CA GLU A 271 24.19 22.16 13.59
C GLU A 271 22.88 21.52 13.10
N ALA A 272 22.92 20.65 12.08
CA ALA A 272 21.74 19.95 11.58
C ALA A 272 21.23 18.87 12.56
N ILE A 273 22.11 18.31 13.40
CA ILE A 273 21.75 17.46 14.53
C ILE A 273 21.08 18.30 15.62
N ALA A 274 21.71 19.40 16.06
CA ALA A 274 21.18 20.28 17.10
C ALA A 274 19.88 21.01 16.69
N ARG A 275 19.66 21.26 15.39
CA ARG A 275 18.40 21.80 14.86
C ARG A 275 17.30 20.73 14.85
N ARG A 276 17.65 19.45 14.69
CA ARG A 276 16.71 18.31 14.77
C ARG A 276 16.41 17.85 16.18
N GLN A 277 17.37 17.93 17.12
CA GLN A 277 17.09 17.75 18.55
C GLN A 277 16.08 18.81 18.99
N ARG A 278 16.35 20.09 18.71
CA ARG A 278 15.39 21.18 18.93
C ARG A 278 14.05 20.97 18.23
N ALA A 279 14.03 20.52 16.97
CA ALA A 279 12.77 20.25 16.26
C ALA A 279 12.01 19.01 16.78
N ALA A 280 12.70 18.00 17.33
CA ALA A 280 12.06 16.83 17.95
C ALA A 280 11.59 17.13 19.38
N GLU A 281 12.30 17.98 20.12
CA GLU A 281 11.89 18.56 21.40
C GLU A 281 10.70 19.52 21.23
N GLN A 282 10.68 20.30 20.15
CA GLN A 282 9.53 21.12 19.77
C GLN A 282 8.36 20.26 19.28
N SER A 283 8.59 19.27 18.40
CA SER A 283 7.53 18.36 17.95
C SER A 283 6.95 17.54 19.10
N SER A 284 7.74 17.13 20.10
CA SER A 284 7.19 16.45 21.27
C SER A 284 6.40 17.41 22.17
N ALA A 285 6.83 18.67 22.33
CA ALA A 285 6.06 19.68 23.05
C ALA A 285 4.75 20.07 22.33
N ASP A 286 4.79 20.21 21.00
CA ASP A 286 3.63 20.57 20.18
C ASP A 286 2.68 19.37 20.01
N GLU A 287 3.17 18.13 19.85
CA GLU A 287 2.34 16.90 19.89
C GLU A 287 1.70 16.70 21.27
N LEU A 288 2.41 16.97 22.36
CA LEU A 288 1.83 16.99 23.72
C LEU A 288 0.74 18.05 23.88
N SER A 289 0.78 19.14 23.09
CA SER A 289 -0.24 20.20 23.11
C SER A 289 -1.47 19.91 22.22
N LEU A 290 -1.33 18.99 21.24
CA LEU A 290 -2.36 18.65 20.24
C LEU A 290 -2.92 17.22 20.39
N ALA A 291 -2.57 16.51 21.46
CA ALA A 291 -2.97 15.12 21.74
C ALA A 291 -4.46 14.95 22.12
N VAL A 292 -5.36 15.33 21.23
CA VAL A 292 -6.81 15.02 21.30
C VAL A 292 -7.20 13.93 20.29
N ASN A 293 -6.38 13.69 19.26
CA ASN A 293 -6.52 12.52 18.38
C ASN A 293 -5.54 11.42 18.79
N HIS A 294 -6.07 10.28 19.23
CA HIS A 294 -5.29 9.09 19.58
C HIS A 294 -4.85 8.26 18.35
N ASP A 295 -5.36 8.59 17.16
CA ASP A 295 -5.07 7.88 15.91
C ASP A 295 -3.67 8.20 15.37
N ILE A 296 -2.92 7.16 14.98
CA ILE A 296 -1.60 7.29 14.38
C ILE A 296 -1.76 7.33 12.85
N ASP A 297 -1.57 8.51 12.26
CA ASP A 297 -1.55 8.67 10.81
C ASP A 297 -0.25 8.12 10.19
N LEU A 298 -0.25 6.80 10.00
CA LEU A 298 0.81 6.11 9.29
C LEU A 298 0.95 6.58 7.82
N VAL A 299 -0.04 7.21 7.20
CA VAL A 299 0.05 7.66 5.80
C VAL A 299 0.89 8.93 5.67
N HIS A 300 0.95 9.78 6.69
CA HIS A 300 1.81 10.97 6.67
C HIS A 300 3.06 10.85 7.56
N TYR A 301 3.30 9.66 8.12
CA TYR A 301 4.41 9.42 9.03
C TYR A 301 5.78 9.72 8.38
N PRO A 302 6.60 10.63 8.96
CA PRO A 302 7.80 11.14 8.31
C PRO A 302 9.02 10.22 8.46
N ARG A 303 8.90 9.10 9.19
CA ARG A 303 10.00 8.18 9.50
C ARG A 303 9.69 6.75 9.10
N THR A 304 10.75 5.95 8.96
CA THR A 304 10.65 4.50 8.93
C THR A 304 10.07 3.99 10.25
N VAL A 305 9.04 3.15 10.16
CA VAL A 305 8.41 2.50 11.30
C VAL A 305 8.29 0.99 11.08
N PHE A 306 8.45 0.25 12.15
CA PHE A 306 8.07 -1.14 12.28
C PHE A 306 7.06 -1.24 13.42
N TYR A 307 5.94 -1.92 13.23
CA TYR A 307 5.02 -2.21 14.33
C TYR A 307 4.61 -3.67 14.33
N HIS A 308 4.33 -4.16 15.54
CA HIS A 308 3.93 -5.52 15.79
C HIS A 308 2.82 -5.51 16.84
N VAL A 309 1.64 -5.97 16.44
CA VAL A 309 0.43 -6.06 17.28
C VAL A 309 -0.18 -7.45 17.17
N ARG A 310 -0.73 -7.94 18.28
CA ARG A 310 -1.28 -9.30 18.44
C ARG A 310 -2.42 -9.32 19.44
N ASP A 311 -3.31 -10.30 19.33
CA ASP A 311 -4.29 -10.57 20.39
C ASP A 311 -3.59 -11.15 21.64
N THR A 312 -4.29 -11.14 22.78
CA THR A 312 -3.72 -11.63 24.05
C THR A 312 -3.38 -13.12 24.02
N GLN A 313 -4.00 -13.91 23.13
CA GLN A 313 -3.72 -15.34 23.00
C GLN A 313 -2.68 -15.67 21.92
N ARG A 314 -2.16 -14.68 21.19
CA ARG A 314 -1.23 -14.81 20.05
C ARG A 314 -1.75 -15.66 18.88
N LEU A 315 -3.06 -15.84 18.78
CA LEU A 315 -3.73 -16.54 17.67
C LEU A 315 -3.84 -15.66 16.43
N VAL A 316 -3.96 -14.34 16.61
CA VAL A 316 -4.07 -13.34 15.55
C VAL A 316 -2.96 -12.32 15.71
N GLY A 317 -2.28 -11.99 14.61
CA GLY A 317 -1.21 -11.01 14.65
C GLY A 317 -0.99 -10.27 13.33
N LEU A 318 -0.35 -9.11 13.46
CA LEU A 318 -0.02 -8.20 12.38
C LEU A 318 1.35 -7.58 12.68
N MET A 319 2.31 -7.86 11.81
CA MET A 319 3.63 -7.25 11.78
C MET A 319 3.75 -6.43 10.53
N CYS A 320 4.28 -5.22 10.61
CA CYS A 320 4.32 -4.36 9.44
C CYS A 320 5.49 -3.39 9.46
N ILE A 321 6.13 -3.22 8.30
CA ILE A 321 7.19 -2.26 8.11
C ILE A 321 6.83 -1.26 7.01
N GLN A 322 7.17 0.01 7.24
CA GLN A 322 6.84 1.11 6.36
C GLN A 322 8.03 2.05 6.17
N SER A 323 8.26 2.48 4.92
CA SER A 323 9.09 3.64 4.60
C SER A 323 8.25 4.92 4.54
N SER A 324 8.85 6.04 4.97
CA SER A 324 8.29 7.38 4.83
C SER A 324 7.99 7.75 3.36
N ARG A 325 8.81 7.29 2.40
CA ARG A 325 8.84 7.76 1.01
C ARG A 325 8.65 6.70 -0.09
N ARG A 326 8.62 5.41 0.26
CA ARG A 326 8.80 4.19 -0.59
C ARG A 326 10.27 3.76 -0.71
N TRP A 327 10.49 2.48 -1.01
CA TRP A 327 11.83 1.87 -1.02
C TRP A 327 12.58 1.97 -2.36
N ALA A 328 12.19 2.85 -3.28
CA ALA A 328 13.02 3.15 -4.44
C ALA A 328 14.36 3.80 -4.00
N ALA A 329 15.40 3.70 -4.84
CA ALA A 329 16.77 4.14 -4.57
C ALA A 329 16.86 5.55 -3.95
N CYS A 330 16.87 5.60 -2.64
CA CYS A 330 17.10 6.78 -1.82
C CYS A 330 18.28 6.48 -0.90
N GLU A 331 19.03 7.51 -0.54
CA GLU A 331 20.15 7.44 0.42
C GLU A 331 19.71 7.10 1.87
N GLU A 332 18.47 6.64 2.05
CA GLU A 332 17.74 6.40 3.30
C GLU A 332 17.62 4.88 3.62
N GLY A 333 18.15 4.00 2.75
CA GLY A 333 17.93 2.54 2.77
C GLY A 333 18.62 1.73 3.88
N PHE A 334 19.01 2.33 5.01
CA PHE A 334 19.85 1.69 6.04
C PHE A 334 19.15 1.48 7.40
N TYR A 335 17.88 1.86 7.52
CA TYR A 335 17.19 1.99 8.81
C TYR A 335 15.96 1.08 8.97
N LEU A 336 15.67 0.19 8.00
CA LEU A 336 14.58 -0.76 8.11
C LEU A 336 14.96 -1.89 9.08
N ASN A 337 16.20 -2.38 8.98
CA ASN A 337 16.75 -3.33 9.96
C ASN A 337 16.88 -2.71 11.36
N GLU A 338 17.18 -1.42 11.51
CA GLU A 338 17.17 -0.76 12.82
C GLU A 338 15.79 -0.79 13.47
N ALA A 339 14.76 -0.32 12.73
CA ALA A 339 13.37 -0.31 13.20
C ALA A 339 12.87 -1.71 13.56
N LEU A 340 13.17 -2.71 12.72
CA LEU A 340 12.77 -4.09 12.93
C LEU A 340 13.46 -4.74 14.15
N ASN A 341 14.70 -4.39 14.44
CA ASN A 341 15.44 -4.93 15.61
C ASN A 341 15.37 -4.00 16.84
N ALA A 342 14.48 -2.99 16.84
CA ALA A 342 14.34 -1.97 17.88
C ALA A 342 15.63 -1.20 18.24
N GLN A 343 16.59 -1.13 17.31
CA GLN A 343 17.88 -0.46 17.51
C GLN A 343 17.74 1.03 17.21
N ALA A 344 18.22 1.90 18.11
CA ALA A 344 18.15 3.36 17.96
C ALA A 344 16.74 3.88 17.59
N CYS A 345 15.70 3.31 18.21
CA CYS A 345 14.30 3.65 17.97
C CYS A 345 13.64 4.27 19.20
N THR A 346 12.62 5.10 18.97
CA THR A 346 11.58 5.36 19.97
C THR A 346 10.57 4.22 19.92
N THR A 347 10.09 3.79 21.08
CA THR A 347 9.07 2.74 21.24
C THR A 347 7.80 3.36 21.80
N GLU A 348 6.67 3.07 21.19
CA GLU A 348 5.34 3.50 21.63
C GLU A 348 4.41 2.28 21.71
N TYR A 349 3.59 2.20 22.76
CA TYR A 349 2.52 1.20 22.84
C TYR A 349 1.41 1.57 21.88
N VAL A 350 0.90 0.58 21.14
CA VAL A 350 -0.15 0.79 20.15
C VAL A 350 -1.16 -0.36 20.17
N ASN A 351 -2.38 -0.07 19.74
CA ASN A 351 -3.40 -1.07 19.50
C ASN A 351 -4.09 -0.83 18.14
N CYS A 352 -4.79 -1.84 17.63
CA CYS A 352 -5.78 -1.66 16.58
C CYS A 352 -6.91 -2.70 16.69
N THR A 353 -8.04 -2.41 16.07
CA THR A 353 -9.16 -3.35 15.96
C THR A 353 -9.17 -4.03 14.60
N GLY A 354 -9.00 -5.35 14.59
CA GLY A 354 -9.00 -6.19 13.39
C GLY A 354 -7.72 -6.10 12.54
N LEU A 355 -7.55 -7.08 11.66
CA LEU A 355 -6.45 -7.10 10.70
C LEU A 355 -6.61 -5.95 9.70
N GLY A 356 -5.88 -4.86 9.92
CA GLY A 356 -5.95 -3.66 9.10
C GLY A 356 -6.76 -2.50 9.67
N GLY A 357 -7.13 -2.55 10.96
CA GLY A 357 -7.58 -1.36 11.67
C GLY A 357 -6.50 -0.26 11.67
N HIS A 358 -6.94 0.97 11.93
CA HIS A 358 -6.03 2.08 12.22
C HIS A 358 -5.28 1.80 13.53
N LEU A 359 -4.00 2.19 13.60
CA LEU A 359 -3.26 2.15 14.85
C LEU A 359 -3.68 3.32 15.74
N VAL A 360 -3.86 3.04 17.02
CA VAL A 360 -4.22 3.98 18.07
C VAL A 360 -3.12 3.93 19.14
N ARG A 361 -2.74 5.09 19.69
CA ARG A 361 -1.76 5.19 20.78
C ARG A 361 -2.29 4.53 22.06
N GLY A 362 -1.42 3.81 22.78
CA GLY A 362 -1.72 3.08 24.02
C GLY A 362 -2.21 1.64 23.80
N LEU A 363 -2.42 0.93 24.91
CA LEU A 363 -3.00 -0.42 24.94
C LEU A 363 -4.50 -0.33 25.26
N ALA A 364 -5.33 -1.14 24.59
CA ALA A 364 -6.79 -1.03 24.69
C ALA A 364 -7.41 -1.91 25.80
N THR A 365 -6.83 -3.07 26.09
CA THR A 365 -7.43 -4.10 26.98
C THR A 365 -6.49 -4.63 28.06
N VAL A 366 -5.23 -4.19 28.09
CA VAL A 366 -4.18 -4.72 28.96
C VAL A 366 -3.35 -3.55 29.52
N GLN A 367 -2.94 -3.63 30.79
CA GLN A 367 -2.02 -2.66 31.39
C GLN A 367 -0.58 -2.90 30.93
N GLU A 368 0.23 -1.84 30.82
CA GLU A 368 1.61 -1.93 30.31
C GLU A 368 2.47 -2.93 31.10
N GLU A 369 2.39 -2.96 32.44
CA GLU A 369 3.21 -3.89 33.23
C GLU A 369 2.78 -5.35 33.07
N VAL A 370 1.51 -5.60 32.75
CA VAL A 370 0.97 -6.94 32.47
C VAL A 370 1.45 -7.39 31.09
N PHE A 371 1.32 -6.52 30.08
CA PHE A 371 1.81 -6.77 28.72
C PHE A 371 3.33 -7.06 28.73
N GLU A 372 4.15 -6.20 29.34
CA GLU A 372 5.60 -6.42 29.43
C GLU A 372 5.99 -7.68 30.19
N ARG A 373 5.18 -8.15 31.15
CA ARG A 373 5.44 -9.41 31.86
C ARG A 373 5.17 -10.61 30.94
N GLU A 374 4.01 -10.63 30.29
CA GLU A 374 3.61 -11.71 29.38
C GLU A 374 4.56 -11.80 28.17
N GLU A 375 5.01 -10.66 27.63
CA GLU A 375 6.04 -10.62 26.59
C GLU A 375 7.34 -11.30 27.05
N ARG A 376 7.87 -10.93 28.22
CA ARG A 376 9.10 -11.50 28.79
C ARG A 376 8.99 -12.98 29.13
N GLU A 377 7.83 -13.43 29.62
CA GLU A 377 7.58 -14.85 29.91
C GLU A 377 7.62 -15.70 28.63
N VAL A 378 6.98 -15.23 27.55
CA VAL A 378 6.99 -15.95 26.27
C VAL A 378 8.36 -15.87 25.59
N GLU A 379 9.05 -14.73 25.62
CA GLU A 379 10.42 -14.62 25.12
C GLU A 379 11.37 -15.57 25.87
N ALA A 380 11.36 -15.57 27.21
CA ALA A 380 12.21 -16.45 28.00
C ALA A 380 11.94 -17.93 27.70
N ALA A 381 10.68 -18.30 27.47
CA ALA A 381 10.31 -19.66 27.11
C ALA A 381 10.77 -20.03 25.68
N LEU A 382 10.65 -19.13 24.71
CA LEU A 382 11.12 -19.33 23.33
C LEU A 382 12.65 -19.38 23.19
N TRP A 383 13.40 -18.64 24.01
CA TRP A 383 14.87 -18.68 24.03
C TRP A 383 15.44 -19.88 24.79
N ALA A 384 14.62 -20.59 25.58
CA ALA A 384 15.01 -21.78 26.32
C ALA A 384 14.81 -23.11 25.55
N THR A 385 14.09 -23.08 24.42
CA THR A 385 13.75 -24.26 23.59
C THR A 385 14.40 -24.22 22.21
#